data_AF-A0A954FQ07-F1
#
_entry.id   AF-A0A954FQ07-F1
#
_cell.length_a   1.000
_cell.length_b   1.000
_cell.length_c   1.000
_cell.angle_alpha   90.00
_cell.angle_beta   90.00
_cell.angle_gamma   90.00
#
_symmetry.space_group_name_H-M   'P 1'
#
loop_
_entity.id
_entity.type
_entity.pdbx_description
1 polymer ?
#
loop_
_entity_poly.entity_id
_entity_poly.type
_entity_poly.pdbx_seq_one_letter_code
_entity_poly.pdbx_strand_id
1 'polypeptide(L)' 'GAVYGASDEIARFPSENAMSPRDLVATMLHALGVPAGITLNDLTDRPHFLYGGNPVLPLFG' A
#
# COMPACT_ATOMS: atom_id res chain seq x y z
N GLY A 1 -12.10 9.37 9.52
CA GLY A 1 -11.92 7.95 9.19
C GLY A 1 -12.64 7.66 7.89
N ALA A 2 -12.17 6.71 7.11
CA ALA A 2 -12.75 6.34 5.81
C ALA A 2 -13.04 4.82 5.77
N VAL A 3 -14.11 4.43 5.08
CA VAL A 3 -14.42 3.03 4.76
C VAL A 3 -13.98 2.78 3.34
N TYR A 4 -13.18 1.74 3.12
CA TYR A 4 -12.65 1.41 1.80
C TYR A 4 -12.61 -0.11 1.60
N GLY A 5 -13.42 -0.60 0.67
CA GLY A 5 -13.59 -2.02 0.37
C GLY A 5 -14.63 -2.73 1.23
N ALA A 6 -14.87 -3.98 0.90
CA ALA A 6 -15.82 -4.86 1.57
C ALA A 6 -15.35 -6.32 1.49
N SER A 7 -15.79 -7.18 2.41
CA SER A 7 -15.59 -8.62 2.34
C SER A 7 -16.78 -9.32 1.69
N ASP A 8 -16.61 -10.58 1.30
CA ASP A 8 -17.75 -11.45 1.01
C ASP A 8 -18.64 -11.67 2.24
N GLU A 9 -19.82 -12.27 2.02
CA GLU A 9 -20.85 -12.51 3.04
C GLU A 9 -20.33 -13.29 4.26
N ILE A 10 -19.30 -14.11 4.07
CA ILE A 10 -18.70 -14.95 5.12
C ILE A 10 -17.33 -14.45 5.60
N ALA A 11 -16.96 -13.22 5.23
CA ALA A 11 -15.69 -12.57 5.55
C ALA A 11 -14.43 -13.36 5.16
N ARG A 12 -14.48 -14.17 4.09
CA ARG A 12 -13.34 -14.99 3.65
C ARG A 12 -12.40 -14.22 2.73
N PHE A 13 -12.93 -13.47 1.76
CA PHE A 13 -12.14 -12.70 0.79
C PHE A 13 -12.70 -11.28 0.61
N PRO A 14 -11.89 -10.33 0.10
CA PRO A 14 -12.40 -9.03 -0.31
C PRO A 14 -13.36 -9.19 -1.50
N SER A 15 -14.59 -8.70 -1.35
CA SER A 15 -15.57 -8.61 -2.43
C SER A 15 -15.40 -7.31 -3.23
N GLU A 16 -14.92 -6.25 -2.59
CA GLU A 16 -14.65 -4.95 -3.21
C GLU A 16 -13.30 -4.38 -2.76
N ASN A 17 -12.59 -3.74 -3.69
CA ASN A 17 -11.35 -3.01 -3.45
C ASN A 17 -10.32 -3.78 -2.61
N ALA A 18 -9.94 -4.97 -3.09
CA ALA A 18 -8.93 -5.80 -2.45
C ALA A 18 -7.63 -5.02 -2.19
N MET A 19 -7.16 -5.05 -0.95
CA MET A 19 -5.95 -4.37 -0.52
C MET A 19 -4.97 -5.37 0.09
N SER A 20 -3.71 -5.32 -0.33
CA SER A 20 -2.65 -6.08 0.31
C SER A 20 -1.98 -5.26 1.42
N PRO A 21 -1.28 -5.91 2.38
CA PRO A 21 -0.47 -5.19 3.36
C PRO A 21 0.57 -4.26 2.71
N ARG A 22 1.06 -4.59 1.50
CA ARG A 22 2.04 -3.76 0.77
C ARG A 22 1.42 -2.47 0.23
N ASP A 23 0.15 -2.48 -0.15
CA ASP A 23 -0.58 -1.27 -0.58
C ASP A 23 -0.80 -0.33 0.61
N LEU A 24 -1.08 -0.87 1.79
CA LEU A 24 -1.20 -0.09 3.02
C LEU A 24 0.12 0.63 3.35
N VAL A 25 1.24 -0.08 3.32
CA VAL A 25 2.57 0.50 3.56
C VAL A 25 2.89 1.59 2.53
N ALA A 26 2.63 1.32 1.24
CA ALA A 26 2.82 2.31 0.18
C ALA A 26 1.96 3.57 0.38
N THR A 27 0.74 3.41 0.89
CA THR A 27 -0.17 4.51 1.24
C THR A 27 0.40 5.37 2.37
N MET A 28 0.97 4.75 3.42
CA MET A 28 1.62 5.48 4.51
C MET A 28 2.83 6.26 4.03
N LEU A 29 3.70 5.64 3.23
CA LEU A 29 4.87 6.30 2.64
C LEU A 29 4.45 7.50 1.77
N HIS A 30 3.37 7.34 0.98
CA HIS A 30 2.82 8.41 0.17
C HIS A 30 2.30 9.57 1.02
N ALA A 31 1.56 9.27 2.11
CA ALA A 31 1.06 10.28 3.04
C ALA A 31 2.20 11.10 3.69
N LEU A 32 3.35 10.46 3.91
CA LEU A 32 4.56 11.10 4.45
C LEU A 32 5.36 11.88 3.40
N GLY A 33 4.91 11.92 2.15
CA GLY A 33 5.58 12.64 1.06
C GLY A 33 6.77 11.90 0.45
N VAL A 34 6.91 10.60 0.71
CA VAL A 34 7.98 9.79 0.11
C VAL A 34 7.68 9.57 -1.38
N PRO A 35 8.64 9.80 -2.30
CA PRO A 35 8.45 9.50 -3.72
C PRO A 35 8.35 7.98 -3.98
N ALA A 36 7.42 7.56 -4.84
CA ALA A 36 7.19 6.14 -5.14
C ALA A 36 8.37 5.42 -5.80
N GLY A 37 9.24 6.15 -6.50
CA GLY A 37 10.39 5.60 -7.21
C GLY A 37 11.65 5.42 -6.36
N ILE A 38 11.61 5.71 -5.06
CA ILE A 38 12.80 5.65 -4.20
C ILE A 38 13.20 4.20 -3.90
N THR A 39 14.51 3.97 -3.89
CA THR A 39 15.10 2.69 -3.52
C THR A 39 15.95 2.84 -2.27
N LEU A 40 16.01 1.79 -1.46
CA LEU A 40 16.93 1.64 -0.34
C LEU A 40 17.86 0.47 -0.62
N ASN A 41 19.16 0.66 -0.40
CA ASN A 41 20.13 -0.40 -0.57
C ASN A 41 20.15 -1.31 0.66
N ASP A 42 20.20 -2.62 0.45
CA ASP A 42 20.42 -3.59 1.53
C ASP A 42 21.89 -3.60 2.00
N LEU A 43 22.23 -4.45 2.97
CA LEU A 43 23.58 -4.58 3.50
C LEU A 43 24.63 -5.06 2.46
N THR A 44 24.18 -5.56 1.32
CA THR A 44 25.02 -5.99 0.19
C THR A 44 24.99 -5.00 -0.98
N ASP A 45 24.51 -3.78 -0.73
CA ASP A 45 24.39 -2.69 -1.70
C ASP A 45 23.43 -2.96 -2.87
N ARG A 46 22.45 -3.86 -2.69
CA ARG A 46 21.42 -4.11 -3.71
C ARG A 46 20.24 -3.16 -3.52
N PRO A 47 19.78 -2.46 -4.56
CA PRO A 47 18.65 -1.54 -4.45
C PRO A 47 17.33 -2.31 -4.36
N HIS A 48 16.49 -1.92 -3.41
CA HIS A 48 15.12 -2.41 -3.25
C HIS A 48 14.15 -1.24 -3.24
N PHE A 49 13.05 -1.35 -3.97
CA PHE A 49 11.99 -0.34 -3.91
C PHE A 49 11.39 -0.27 -2.51
N LEU A 50 11.25 0.94 -1.97
CA LEU A 50 10.50 1.12 -0.72
C LEU A 50 9.01 0.81 -0.91
N TYR A 51 8.50 1.03 -2.12
CA TYR A 51 7.13 0.74 -2.49
C TYR A 51 7.02 -0.72 -2.93
N GLY A 52 6.41 -1.56 -2.08
CA GLY A 52 6.08 -2.96 -2.42
C GLY A 52 4.68 -3.16 -3.01
N GLY A 53 3.91 -2.07 -3.13
CA GLY A 53 2.51 -2.04 -3.58
C GLY A 53 2.13 -0.64 -4.05
N ASN A 54 0.84 -0.43 -4.30
CA ASN A 54 0.33 0.85 -4.81
C ASN A 54 -0.38 1.63 -3.70
N PRO A 55 -0.10 2.94 -3.54
CA PRO A 55 -0.85 3.79 -2.62
C PRO A 55 -2.35 3.78 -2.95
N VAL A 56 -3.18 3.70 -1.92
CA VAL A 56 -4.63 3.72 -2.01
C VAL A 56 -5.07 5.18 -2.03
N LEU A 57 -4.86 5.84 -3.17
CA LEU A 57 -5.11 7.27 -3.36
C LEU A 57 -6.54 7.74 -3.00
N PRO A 58 -7.60 6.94 -3.19
CA PRO A 58 -8.95 7.34 -2.80
C PRO A 58 -9.11 7.65 -1.29
N LEU A 59 -8.16 7.26 -0.44
CA LEU A 59 -8.19 7.56 1.00
C LEU A 59 -7.85 9.02 1.35
N PHE A 60 -7.32 9.81 0.40
CA PHE A 60 -6.92 11.20 0.61
C PHE A 60 -7.93 12.23 0.05
N GLY A 61 -9.15 11.78 -0.30
CA GLY A 61 -10.26 12.60 -0.78
C GLY A 61 -11.18 13.11 0.33
#